data_AF-A0A257AVN7-F1
#
_entry.id   AF-A0A257AVN7-F1
#
_cell.length_a   1.000
_cell.length_b   1.000
_cell.length_c   1.000
_cell.angle_alpha   90.00
_cell.angle_beta   90.00
_cell.angle_gamma   90.00
#
_symmetry.space_group_name_H-M   'P 1'
#
loop_
_entity.id
_entity.type
_entity.pdbx_description
1 polymer ?
#
loop_
_entity_poly.entity_id
_entity_poly.type
_entity_poly.pdbx_seq_one_letter_code
_entity_poly.pdbx_strand_id
1 'polypeptide(L)'
;MAAEMERLRREAASGADFGALASRHSEGDTRQNNGDLGWIDASSRISPEMAEALAELQPGGVSRVVQTKDGFTIYKLVAVEEPQPGFEGAKPLVLAAIREGIRLTAYDEAKKHMTVRIGGEVQKPRSAEAAERRLAKRKTDSARRNSRQSASARSQ
;
A
#
# COMPACT_ATOMS: atom_id res chain seq x y z
N MET A 1 -9.15 27.39 10.38
CA MET A 1 -9.02 26.19 9.53
C MET A 1 -10.28 25.32 9.56
N ALA A 2 -10.74 24.81 10.72
CA ALA A 2 -11.96 23.97 10.76
C ALA A 2 -13.24 24.64 10.21
N ALA A 3 -13.45 25.93 10.50
CA ALA A 3 -14.61 26.67 10.00
C ALA A 3 -14.62 26.85 8.46
N GLU A 4 -13.44 26.93 7.85
CA GLU A 4 -13.28 27.02 6.41
C GLU A 4 -13.54 25.67 5.73
N MET A 5 -13.01 24.58 6.30
CA MET A 5 -13.31 23.23 5.83
C MET A 5 -14.81 22.95 5.88
N GLU A 6 -15.49 23.34 6.96
CA GLU A 6 -16.93 23.15 7.07
C GLU A 6 -17.72 23.99 6.05
N ARG A 7 -17.22 25.19 5.68
CA ARG A 7 -17.79 25.99 4.58
C ARG A 7 -17.68 25.24 3.25
N LEU A 8 -16.48 24.77 2.91
CA LEU A 8 -16.22 24.02 1.67
C LEU A 8 -17.03 22.72 1.61
N ARG A 9 -17.16 22.02 2.75
CA ARG A 9 -17.98 20.82 2.87
C ARG A 9 -19.45 21.10 2.55
N ARG A 10 -20.00 22.20 3.07
CA ARG A 10 -21.40 22.59 2.80
C ARG A 10 -21.61 22.94 1.33
N GLU A 11 -20.70 23.71 0.73
CA GLU A 11 -20.77 24.03 -0.70
C GLU A 11 -20.75 22.75 -1.56
N ALA A 12 -19.81 21.85 -1.29
CA ALA A 12 -19.72 20.55 -1.95
C ALA A 12 -20.99 19.71 -1.77
N ALA A 13 -21.52 19.64 -0.54
CA ALA A 13 -22.76 18.90 -0.23
C ALA A 13 -24.00 19.53 -0.88
N SER A 14 -24.00 20.84 -1.15
CA SER A 14 -25.06 21.52 -1.91
C SER A 14 -24.97 21.33 -3.43
N GLY A 15 -24.01 20.54 -3.92
CA GLY A 15 -23.87 20.22 -5.33
C GLY A 15 -22.88 21.11 -6.09
N ALA A 16 -22.06 21.91 -5.40
CA ALA A 16 -20.94 22.58 -6.05
C ALA A 16 -19.97 21.54 -6.65
N ASP A 17 -19.27 21.93 -7.71
CA ASP A 17 -18.26 21.07 -8.34
C ASP A 17 -17.10 20.82 -7.36
N PHE A 18 -17.07 19.60 -6.82
CA PHE A 18 -16.06 19.14 -5.88
C PHE A 18 -14.64 19.24 -6.47
N GLY A 19 -14.49 18.93 -7.77
CA GLY A 19 -13.20 18.99 -8.43
C GLY A 19 -12.67 20.41 -8.55
N ALA A 20 -13.56 21.36 -8.85
CA ALA A 20 -13.23 22.78 -8.88
C ALA A 20 -12.87 23.32 -7.48
N LEU A 21 -13.58 22.89 -6.43
CA LEU A 21 -13.24 23.24 -5.04
C LEU A 21 -11.88 22.66 -4.64
N ALA A 22 -11.62 21.39 -4.96
CA ALA A 22 -10.35 20.73 -4.66
C ALA A 22 -9.17 21.40 -5.39
N SER A 23 -9.34 21.73 -6.67
CA SER A 23 -8.31 22.41 -7.47
C SER A 23 -7.90 23.78 -6.89
N ARG A 24 -8.86 24.52 -6.32
CA ARG A 24 -8.64 25.86 -5.75
C ARG A 24 -8.16 25.86 -4.30
N HIS A 25 -8.61 24.92 -3.48
CA HIS A 25 -8.43 24.99 -2.03
C HIS A 25 -7.62 23.83 -1.42
N SER A 26 -7.39 22.73 -2.15
CA SER A 26 -6.67 21.57 -1.61
C SER A 26 -5.17 21.84 -1.50
N GLU A 27 -4.58 21.50 -0.36
CA GLU A 27 -3.11 21.51 -0.19
C GLU A 27 -2.49 20.14 -0.49
N GLY A 28 -3.30 19.12 -0.81
CA GLY A 28 -2.86 17.77 -1.07
C GLY A 28 -2.33 17.53 -2.50
N ASP A 29 -1.62 16.41 -2.67
CA ASP A 29 -0.97 16.03 -3.93
C ASP A 29 -1.95 15.90 -5.11
N THR A 30 -3.21 15.55 -4.84
CA THR A 30 -4.24 15.40 -5.87
C THR A 30 -4.85 16.71 -6.34
N ARG A 31 -4.48 17.87 -5.78
CA ARG A 31 -5.01 19.19 -6.20
C ARG A 31 -4.94 19.38 -7.72
N GLN A 32 -3.80 19.03 -8.33
CA GLN A 32 -3.57 19.21 -9.77
C GLN A 32 -4.50 18.35 -10.63
N ASN A 33 -4.99 17.24 -10.08
CA ASN A 33 -5.96 16.36 -10.70
C ASN A 33 -7.38 16.57 -10.13
N ASN A 34 -7.71 17.81 -9.77
CA ASN A 34 -9.03 18.18 -9.22
C ASN A 34 -9.44 17.33 -7.99
N GLY A 35 -8.48 16.88 -7.18
CA GLY A 35 -8.73 16.05 -6.01
C GLY A 35 -9.03 14.57 -6.30
N ASP A 36 -8.94 14.13 -7.55
CA ASP A 36 -9.26 12.75 -7.94
C ASP A 36 -8.14 11.77 -7.54
N LEU A 37 -8.54 10.74 -6.79
CA LEU A 37 -7.69 9.64 -6.30
C LEU A 37 -7.79 8.37 -7.18
N GLY A 38 -8.71 8.35 -8.14
CA GLY A 38 -9.04 7.17 -8.93
C GLY A 38 -9.70 6.06 -8.11
N TRP A 39 -9.69 4.83 -8.65
CA TRP A 39 -10.16 3.65 -7.94
C TRP A 39 -9.17 3.22 -6.86
N ILE A 40 -9.64 3.21 -5.61
CA ILE A 40 -8.85 2.82 -4.45
C ILE A 40 -9.29 1.44 -3.99
N ASP A 41 -8.33 0.55 -3.81
CA ASP A 41 -8.58 -0.73 -3.15
C ASP A 41 -8.81 -0.50 -1.65
N ALA A 42 -10.03 -0.79 -1.20
CA ALA A 42 -10.46 -0.61 0.17
C ALA A 42 -9.66 -1.44 1.19
N SER A 43 -8.96 -2.50 0.75
CA SER A 43 -8.20 -3.39 1.62
C SER A 43 -6.78 -2.91 1.93
N SER A 44 -6.21 -1.99 1.13
CA SER A 44 -4.77 -1.68 1.21
C SER A 44 -4.40 -0.20 1.24
N ARG A 45 -5.29 0.70 0.79
CA ARG A 45 -4.94 2.12 0.60
C ARG A 45 -5.82 3.11 1.36
N ILE A 46 -6.71 2.64 2.23
CA ILE A 46 -7.62 3.51 3.01
C ILE A 46 -7.15 3.56 4.47
N SER A 47 -6.93 4.77 4.99
CA SER A 47 -6.63 4.97 6.42
C SER A 47 -7.88 4.71 7.28
N PRO A 48 -7.75 4.37 8.58
CA PRO A 48 -8.91 4.15 9.44
C PRO A 48 -9.89 5.32 9.45
N GLU A 49 -9.37 6.55 9.47
CA GLU A 49 -10.17 7.78 9.50
C GLU A 49 -10.92 8.02 8.18
N MET A 50 -10.30 7.69 7.05
CA MET A 50 -10.94 7.74 5.74
C MET A 50 -12.01 6.63 5.61
N ALA A 51 -11.72 5.42 6.10
CA ALA A 51 -12.65 4.30 6.05
C ALA A 51 -13.94 4.62 6.83
N GLU A 52 -13.81 5.16 8.04
CA GLU A 52 -14.96 5.56 8.86
C GLU A 52 -15.78 6.65 8.15
N ALA A 53 -15.12 7.65 7.58
CA ALA A 53 -15.78 8.75 6.89
C ALA A 53 -16.50 8.34 5.60
N LEU A 54 -16.00 7.31 4.91
CA LEU A 54 -16.61 6.77 3.69
C LEU A 54 -17.71 5.73 3.97
N ALA A 55 -17.63 4.99 5.08
CA ALA A 55 -18.60 3.95 5.43
C ALA A 55 -20.02 4.48 5.64
N GLU A 56 -20.14 5.76 6.00
CA GLU A 56 -21.42 6.46 6.20
C GLU A 56 -22.02 7.01 4.89
N LEU A 57 -21.31 6.91 3.76
CA LEU A 57 -21.67 7.58 2.50
C LEU A 57 -22.26 6.64 1.46
N GLN A 58 -23.18 7.18 0.68
CA GLN A 58 -23.59 6.62 -0.61
C GLN A 58 -22.83 7.31 -1.75
N PRO A 59 -22.73 6.69 -2.94
CA PRO A 59 -22.18 7.34 -4.13
C PRO A 59 -22.79 8.74 -4.35
N GLY A 60 -21.94 9.72 -4.64
CA GLY A 60 -22.25 11.14 -4.70
C GLY A 60 -22.12 11.89 -3.37
N GLY A 61 -22.10 11.17 -2.23
CA GLY A 61 -22.04 11.75 -0.89
C GLY A 61 -20.70 12.40 -0.55
N VAL A 62 -20.76 13.41 0.33
CA VAL A 62 -19.59 14.16 0.83
C VAL A 62 -19.45 13.90 2.34
N SER A 63 -18.26 13.53 2.78
CA SER A 63 -17.97 13.19 4.18
C SER A 63 -18.08 14.40 5.10
N ARG A 64 -18.13 14.14 6.42
CA ARG A 64 -17.76 15.13 7.43
C ARG A 64 -16.31 15.59 7.25
N VAL A 65 -15.93 16.71 7.88
CA VAL A 65 -14.52 17.11 7.96
C VAL A 65 -13.77 16.08 8.80
N VAL A 66 -12.79 15.42 8.20
CA VAL A 66 -11.97 14.38 8.84
C VAL A 66 -10.67 14.99 9.32
N GLN A 67 -10.38 14.83 10.60
CA GLN A 67 -9.07 15.18 11.14
C GLN A 67 -8.10 14.02 10.88
N THR A 68 -7.01 14.33 10.20
CA THR A 68 -5.93 13.41 9.83
C THR A 68 -4.64 13.85 10.51
N LYS A 69 -3.59 13.04 10.44
CA LYS A 69 -2.27 13.40 10.97
C LYS A 69 -1.69 14.67 10.31
N ASP A 70 -2.07 14.89 9.05
CA ASP A 70 -1.54 15.96 8.21
C ASP A 70 -2.47 17.19 8.16
N GLY A 71 -3.56 17.20 8.93
CA GLY A 71 -4.50 18.33 9.00
C GLY A 71 -5.95 17.89 8.83
N PHE A 72 -6.71 18.58 7.98
CA PHE A 72 -8.13 18.32 7.77
C PHE A 72 -8.41 17.95 6.32
N THR A 73 -9.22 16.92 6.09
CA THR A 73 -9.59 16.44 4.76
C THR A 73 -11.10 16.21 4.66
N ILE A 74 -11.67 16.41 3.48
CA ILE A 74 -13.05 16.04 3.14
C ILE A 74 -12.99 15.10 1.95
N TYR A 75 -13.79 14.03 1.98
CA TYR A 75 -13.87 13.04 0.92
C TYR A 75 -15.21 13.12 0.20
N LYS A 76 -15.23 12.84 -1.10
CA LYS A 76 -16.45 12.60 -1.86
C LYS A 76 -16.40 11.18 -2.40
N LEU A 77 -17.42 10.39 -2.08
CA LEU A 77 -17.54 9.04 -2.62
C LEU A 77 -18.13 9.13 -4.02
N VAL A 78 -17.38 8.77 -5.05
CA VAL A 78 -17.88 8.83 -6.44
C VAL A 78 -18.70 7.60 -6.78
N ALA A 79 -18.14 6.42 -6.52
CA ALA A 79 -18.76 5.14 -6.81
C ALA A 79 -18.16 4.05 -5.91
N VAL A 80 -18.89 2.95 -5.78
CA VAL A 80 -18.43 1.72 -5.12
C VAL A 80 -18.63 0.60 -6.13
N GLU A 81 -17.56 -0.14 -6.43
CA GLU A 81 -17.61 -1.34 -7.25
C GLU A 81 -17.35 -2.55 -6.36
N GLU A 82 -18.38 -3.38 -6.18
CA GLU A 82 -18.19 -4.66 -5.51
C GLU A 82 -17.58 -5.65 -6.52
N PRO A 83 -16.49 -6.35 -6.14
CA PRO A 83 -15.94 -7.37 -7.02
C PRO A 83 -16.98 -8.46 -7.25
N GLN A 84 -17.09 -8.90 -8.50
CA GLN A 84 -17.95 -10.03 -8.84
C GLN A 84 -17.57 -11.24 -7.97
N PRO A 85 -18.54 -11.88 -7.29
CA PRO A 85 -18.22 -13.04 -6.48
C PRO A 85 -17.68 -14.18 -7.35
N GLY A 86 -16.78 -14.98 -6.75
CA GLY A 86 -16.18 -16.14 -7.42
C GLY A 86 -14.90 -15.83 -8.19
N PHE A 87 -14.42 -16.83 -8.94
CA PHE A 87 -13.11 -16.79 -9.58
C PHE A 87 -12.97 -15.64 -10.59
N GLU A 88 -14.01 -15.35 -11.38
CA GLU A 88 -13.92 -14.30 -12.42
C GLU A 88 -13.70 -12.91 -11.83
N GLY A 89 -14.36 -12.53 -10.72
CA GLY A 89 -14.08 -11.24 -10.08
C GLY A 89 -12.81 -11.24 -9.22
N ALA A 90 -12.36 -12.41 -8.75
CA ALA A 90 -11.07 -12.55 -8.07
C ALA A 90 -9.88 -12.58 -9.05
N LYS A 91 -10.11 -12.89 -10.33
CA LYS A 91 -9.08 -13.08 -11.35
C LYS A 91 -8.11 -11.89 -11.49
N PRO A 92 -8.55 -10.62 -11.50
CA PRO A 92 -7.62 -9.49 -11.54
C PRO A 92 -6.69 -9.45 -10.32
N LEU A 93 -7.21 -9.72 -9.12
CA LEU A 93 -6.44 -9.76 -7.87
C LEU A 93 -5.45 -10.93 -7.87
N VAL A 94 -5.87 -12.12 -8.31
CA VAL A 94 -5.01 -13.30 -8.44
C VAL A 94 -3.89 -13.04 -9.44
N LEU A 95 -4.18 -12.45 -10.59
CA LEU A 95 -3.16 -12.10 -11.59
C LEU A 95 -2.18 -11.04 -11.06
N ALA A 96 -2.66 -10.03 -10.33
CA ALA A 96 -1.80 -9.03 -9.70
C ALA A 96 -0.86 -9.67 -8.67
N ALA A 97 -1.38 -10.55 -7.80
CA ALA A 97 -0.59 -11.28 -6.82
C ALA A 97 0.46 -12.21 -7.48
N ILE A 98 0.07 -12.93 -8.54
CA ILE A 98 1.00 -13.78 -9.31
C ILE A 98 2.10 -12.94 -9.96
N ARG A 99 1.74 -11.82 -10.61
CA ARG A 99 2.73 -10.91 -11.22
C ARG A 99 3.72 -10.39 -10.19
N GLU A 100 3.25 -9.95 -9.03
CA GLU A 100 4.12 -9.46 -7.97
C GLU A 100 5.01 -10.57 -7.40
N GLY A 101 4.46 -11.77 -7.19
CA GLY A 101 5.25 -12.93 -6.78
C GLY A 101 6.33 -13.31 -7.80
N ILE A 102 5.98 -13.32 -9.09
CA ILE A 102 6.95 -13.55 -10.18
C ILE A 102 8.00 -12.44 -10.21
N ARG A 103 7.60 -11.17 -10.06
CA ARG A 103 8.51 -10.02 -10.03
C ARG A 103 9.54 -10.15 -8.91
N LEU A 104 9.09 -10.48 -7.70
CA LEU A 104 9.97 -10.68 -6.55
C LEU A 104 10.91 -11.86 -6.76
N THR A 105 10.40 -12.96 -7.28
CA THR A 105 11.22 -14.15 -7.59
C THR A 105 12.26 -13.85 -8.67
N ALA A 106 11.85 -13.20 -9.76
CA ALA A 106 12.73 -12.79 -10.86
C ALA A 106 13.77 -11.76 -10.39
N TYR A 107 13.39 -10.83 -9.50
CA TYR A 107 14.31 -9.88 -8.88
C TYR A 107 15.37 -10.58 -8.03
N ASP A 108 14.97 -11.54 -7.19
CA ASP A 108 15.90 -12.31 -6.37
C ASP A 108 16.86 -13.14 -7.22
N GLU A 109 16.37 -13.75 -8.31
CA GLU A 109 17.20 -14.49 -9.25
C GLU A 109 18.17 -13.56 -10.00
N ALA A 110 17.67 -12.44 -10.54
CA ALA A 110 18.49 -11.43 -11.19
C ALA A 110 19.58 -10.90 -10.25
N LYS A 111 19.25 -10.67 -8.96
CA LYS A 111 20.19 -10.18 -7.96
C LYS A 111 21.36 -11.15 -7.71
N LYS A 112 21.17 -12.47 -7.83
CA LYS A 112 22.27 -13.45 -7.70
C LYS A 112 23.32 -13.31 -8.80
N HIS A 113 22.87 -12.92 -10.00
CA HIS A 113 23.72 -12.76 -11.19
C HIS A 113 24.07 -11.30 -11.48
N MET A 114 23.47 -10.35 -10.76
CA MET A 114 23.75 -8.93 -10.91
C MET A 114 25.17 -8.65 -10.44
N THR A 115 26.05 -8.31 -11.37
CA THR A 115 27.39 -7.84 -11.09
C THR A 115 27.51 -6.37 -11.44
N VAL A 116 28.11 -5.57 -10.56
CA VAL A 116 28.38 -4.16 -10.80
C VAL A 116 29.84 -4.03 -11.24
N ARG A 117 30.09 -3.34 -12.36
CA ARG A 117 31.46 -2.98 -12.74
C ARG A 117 31.82 -1.63 -12.14
N ILE A 118 32.85 -1.58 -11.30
CA ILE A 118 33.39 -0.33 -10.74
C ILE A 118 34.89 -0.30 -11.08
N GLY A 119 35.32 0.73 -11.82
CA GLY A 119 36.74 0.88 -12.21
C GLY A 119 37.26 -0.20 -13.17
N GLY A 120 36.37 -0.90 -13.89
CA GLY A 120 36.73 -2.01 -14.79
C GLY A 120 36.66 -3.40 -14.16
N GLU A 121 36.59 -3.49 -12.83
CA GLU A 121 36.46 -4.76 -12.12
C GLU A 121 35.00 -5.11 -11.83
N VAL A 122 34.68 -6.39 -12.01
CA VAL A 122 33.34 -6.96 -11.75
C VAL A 122 33.24 -7.28 -10.26
N GLN A 123 32.40 -6.57 -9.52
CA GLN A 123 32.14 -6.78 -8.10
C GLN A 123 30.67 -7.16 -7.85
N LYS A 124 30.42 -8.02 -6.85
CA LYS A 124 29.05 -8.30 -6.40
C LYS A 124 28.48 -7.09 -5.63
N PRO A 125 27.17 -6.81 -5.75
CA PRO A 125 26.53 -5.76 -4.96
C PRO A 125 26.66 -6.05 -3.47
N ARG A 126 27.13 -5.07 -2.70
CA ARG A 126 27.32 -5.15 -1.24
C ARG A 126 26.06 -5.59 -0.48
N SER A 127 24.87 -5.27 -1.02
CA SER A 127 23.57 -5.66 -0.48
C SER A 127 23.20 -7.14 -0.73
N ALA A 128 23.84 -7.81 -1.70
CA ALA A 128 23.72 -9.24 -1.93
C ALA A 128 24.56 -10.02 -0.92
N GLU A 129 25.82 -9.63 -0.70
CA GLU A 129 26.69 -10.27 0.29
C GLU A 129 26.15 -10.17 1.72
N ALA A 130 25.60 -9.01 2.10
CA ALA A 130 25.02 -8.80 3.43
C ALA A 130 23.75 -9.66 3.66
N ALA A 131 22.96 -9.91 2.61
CA ALA A 131 21.77 -10.75 2.67
C ALA A 131 22.13 -12.24 2.78
N GLU A 132 23.12 -12.70 2.00
CA GLU A 132 23.62 -14.07 2.06
C GLU A 132 24.21 -14.42 3.43
N ARG A 133 24.99 -13.50 4.04
CA ARG A 133 25.53 -13.68 5.40
C ARG A 133 24.43 -13.83 6.46
N ARG A 134 23.34 -13.07 6.35
CA ARG A 134 22.18 -13.16 7.26
C ARG A 134 21.43 -14.49 7.09
N LEU A 135 21.27 -14.96 5.85
CA LEU A 135 20.62 -16.22 5.55
C LEU A 135 21.45 -17.42 6.04
N ALA A 136 22.77 -17.38 5.84
CA ALA A 136 23.70 -18.39 6.34
C ALA A 136 23.65 -18.50 7.88
N LYS A 137 23.67 -17.36 8.58
CA LYS A 137 23.57 -17.32 10.04
C LYS A 137 22.24 -17.93 10.56
N ARG A 138 21.12 -17.60 9.91
CA ARG A 138 19.80 -18.20 10.23
C ARG A 138 19.77 -19.71 10.04
N LYS A 139 20.35 -20.24 8.95
CA LYS A 139 20.44 -21.69 8.69
C LYS A 139 21.29 -22.40 9.74
N THR A 140 22.43 -21.82 10.15
CA THR A 140 23.27 -22.40 11.21
C THR A 140 22.62 -22.35 12.59
N ASP A 141 21.91 -21.27 12.92
CA ASP A 141 21.21 -21.14 14.20
C ASP A 141 20.01 -22.10 14.30
N SER A 142 19.28 -22.28 13.20
CA SER A 142 18.20 -23.27 13.10
C SER A 142 18.72 -24.71 13.19
N ALA A 143 19.82 -25.03 12.51
CA ALA A 143 20.44 -26.36 12.59
C ALA A 143 20.92 -26.70 14.02
N ARG A 144 21.50 -25.72 14.74
CA ARG A 144 21.91 -25.88 16.15
C ARG A 144 20.73 -26.05 17.10
N ARG A 145 19.58 -25.44 16.81
CA ARG A 145 18.38 -25.57 17.63
C ARG A 145 17.75 -26.96 17.47
N ASN A 146 17.69 -27.47 16.24
CA ASN A 146 17.17 -28.82 15.96
C ASN A 146 18.07 -29.92 16.55
N SER A 147 19.40 -29.79 16.47
CA SER A 147 20.32 -30.81 17.03
C SER A 147 20.23 -30.92 18.55
N ARG A 148 19.99 -29.80 19.26
CA ARG A 148 19.75 -29.78 20.71
C ARG A 148 18.44 -30.44 21.12
N GLN A 149 17.36 -30.23 20.35
CA GLN A 149 16.07 -30.88 20.60
C GLN A 149 16.14 -32.39 20.36
N SER A 150 16.86 -32.85 19.33
CA SER A 150 17.03 -34.29 19.07
C SER A 150 17.91 -35.00 20.10
N ALA A 151 18.88 -34.31 20.71
CA ALA A 151 19.73 -34.89 21.76
C ALA A 151 18.97 -35.05 23.10
N SER A 152 18.06 -34.13 23.41
CA SER A 152 17.22 -34.19 24.61
C SER A 152 16.16 -35.30 24.57
N ALA A 153 15.73 -35.71 23.37
CA ALA A 153 14.70 -36.75 23.18
C ALA A 153 15.24 -38.19 23.23
N ARG A 154 16.57 -38.39 23.22
CA ARG A 154 17.21 -39.72 23.32
C ARG A 154 17.65 -40.09 24.74
N SER A 155 17.40 -39.22 25.73
CA SER A 155 17.82 -39.37 27.12
C SER A 155 16.66 -39.67 28.09
N GLN A 156 15.47 -40.02 27.57
CA GLN A 156 14.31 -40.50 28.32
C GLN A 156 13.92 -41.88 27.78
#